data_AF-A0A521H139-F1
#
_entry.id   AF-A0A521H139-F1
#
_cell.length_a   1.000
_cell.length_b   1.000
_cell.length_c   1.000
_cell.angle_alpha   90.00
_cell.angle_beta   90.00
_cell.angle_gamma   90.00
#
_symmetry.space_group_name_H-M   'P 1'
#
loop_
_entity.id
_entity.type
_entity.pdbx_description
1 polymer ?
#
loop_
_entity_poly.entity_id
_entity_poly.type
_entity_poly.pdbx_seq_one_letter_code
_entity_poly.pdbx_strand_id
1 'polypeptide(L)'
;MSDVAVVHAPALAGGPLRLLNRVLQACGEACARSLEQGRPWRAVLVLDDGLTRQRDRALLLLNAFGDPVVLAGPGNGVYSAEERAAVAAAAHDLMPPTAEAAAVIERLLPAPGADPVAAAADLWRALLRDAGLHVRTLRPGEAAGEAPAAVIGDAPAEWSGTERVAPREATWFAPRHLQLLRQLQLPPSAALAGETMLRAAATPAEGGAVLQQARSLAAELDRRLGALEAAVAEDDPSLLGTGARLRRQTRAAVKDFLLRAERNARNRRGIRGARLHALAQALRPLDQAQEDHIGLLCAAALFRLDLDRLPAAIPRWAVAPRTGRLLLACDLTDM
;
A
#
# COMPACT_ATOMS: atom_id res chain seq x y z
N MET A 1 -14.07 29.82 -20.60
CA MET A 1 -13.68 28.48 -20.11
C MET A 1 -12.86 28.69 -18.85
N SER A 2 -13.13 27.97 -17.77
CA SER A 2 -12.45 28.15 -16.48
C SER A 2 -11.63 26.91 -16.12
N ASP A 3 -10.43 27.12 -15.57
CA ASP A 3 -9.50 26.04 -15.28
C ASP A 3 -9.40 25.78 -13.76
N VAL A 4 -9.33 24.49 -13.39
CA VAL A 4 -8.86 24.02 -12.08
C VAL A 4 -7.47 23.44 -12.29
N ALA A 5 -6.45 24.04 -11.68
CA ALA A 5 -5.07 23.65 -11.88
C ALA A 5 -4.51 22.82 -10.71
N VAL A 6 -3.51 22.00 -11.03
CA VAL A 6 -2.57 21.43 -10.08
C VAL A 6 -1.17 21.73 -10.58
N VAL A 7 -0.28 22.20 -9.71
CA VAL A 7 1.12 22.51 -10.04
C VAL A 7 2.05 21.54 -9.32
N HIS A 8 2.93 20.88 -10.08
CA HIS A 8 3.86 19.88 -9.55
C HIS A 8 5.16 19.83 -10.33
N ALA A 9 6.21 19.31 -9.69
CA ALA A 9 7.43 18.93 -10.39
C ALA A 9 7.17 17.74 -11.36
N PRO A 10 7.88 17.66 -12.49
CA PRO A 10 7.96 16.44 -13.28
C PRO A 10 8.58 15.32 -12.43
N ALA A 11 7.87 14.20 -12.28
CA ALA A 11 8.28 13.10 -11.42
C ALA A 11 8.42 11.79 -12.20
N LEU A 12 9.45 11.01 -11.85
CA LEU A 12 9.74 9.71 -12.44
C LEU A 12 8.56 8.75 -12.22
N ALA A 13 8.12 8.08 -13.30
CA ALA A 13 7.03 7.10 -13.27
C ALA A 13 5.73 7.62 -12.61
N GLY A 14 5.44 8.91 -12.75
CA GLY A 14 4.26 9.57 -12.16
C GLY A 14 4.43 9.98 -10.70
N GLY A 15 5.56 9.67 -10.06
CA GLY A 15 5.91 10.14 -8.74
C GLY A 15 5.05 9.56 -7.60
N PRO A 16 4.95 10.28 -6.46
CA PRO A 16 4.11 9.87 -5.34
C PRO A 16 2.63 9.82 -5.71
N LEU A 17 1.87 8.91 -5.07
CA LEU A 17 0.42 8.81 -5.21
C LEU A 17 -0.31 10.14 -4.94
N ARG A 18 0.28 11.04 -4.15
CA ARG A 18 -0.24 12.40 -3.93
C ARG A 18 -0.47 13.16 -5.23
N LEU A 19 0.38 12.99 -6.25
CA LEU A 19 0.23 13.66 -7.54
C LEU A 19 -1.00 13.11 -8.27
N LEU A 20 -1.16 11.78 -8.32
CA LEU A 20 -2.36 11.14 -8.86
C LEU A 20 -3.62 11.64 -8.15
N ASN A 21 -3.61 11.63 -6.82
CA ASN A 21 -4.75 12.05 -6.00
C ASN A 21 -5.17 13.49 -6.31
N ARG A 22 -4.21 14.42 -6.39
CA ARG A 22 -4.49 15.83 -6.70
C ARG A 22 -4.99 16.02 -8.12
N VAL A 23 -4.43 15.30 -9.10
CA VAL A 23 -4.90 15.36 -10.49
C VAL A 23 -6.33 14.82 -10.60
N LEU A 24 -6.63 13.69 -9.97
CA LEU A 24 -8.00 13.16 -9.92
C LEU A 24 -8.96 14.11 -9.19
N GLN A 25 -8.50 14.77 -8.13
CA GLN A 25 -9.27 15.81 -7.44
C GLN A 25 -9.57 16.99 -8.36
N ALA A 26 -8.60 17.47 -9.15
CA ALA A 26 -8.82 18.57 -10.10
C ALA A 26 -9.82 18.18 -11.20
N CYS A 27 -9.74 16.95 -11.72
CA CYS A 27 -10.74 16.41 -12.65
C CYS A 27 -12.13 16.34 -12.00
N GLY A 28 -12.22 15.88 -10.75
CA GLY A 28 -13.48 15.82 -9.99
C GLY A 28 -14.08 17.21 -9.74
N GLU A 29 -13.24 18.18 -9.36
CA GLU A 29 -13.65 19.57 -9.11
C GLU A 29 -14.11 20.25 -10.40
N ALA A 30 -13.39 20.07 -11.52
CA ALA A 30 -13.80 20.59 -12.81
C ALA A 30 -15.14 19.98 -13.27
N CYS A 31 -15.36 18.68 -13.04
CA CYS A 31 -16.63 18.02 -13.32
C CYS A 31 -17.76 18.59 -12.46
N ALA A 32 -17.58 18.65 -11.14
CA ALA A 32 -18.57 19.17 -10.20
C ALA A 32 -18.97 20.62 -10.54
N ARG A 33 -17.99 21.51 -10.77
CA ARG A 33 -18.25 22.92 -11.12
C ARG A 33 -18.92 23.07 -12.48
N SER A 34 -18.60 22.21 -13.45
CA SER A 34 -19.28 22.23 -14.74
C SER A 34 -20.76 21.94 -14.60
N LEU A 35 -21.11 20.97 -13.75
CA LEU A 35 -22.49 20.60 -13.44
C LEU A 35 -23.20 21.70 -12.63
N GLU A 36 -22.57 22.21 -11.57
CA GLU A 36 -23.16 23.21 -10.67
C GLU A 36 -23.40 24.57 -11.36
N GLN A 37 -22.51 24.98 -12.25
CA GLN A 37 -22.51 26.33 -12.83
C GLN A 37 -22.99 26.37 -14.29
N GLY A 38 -23.28 25.22 -14.89
CA GLY A 38 -23.76 25.13 -16.28
C GLY A 38 -22.79 25.69 -17.33
N ARG A 39 -21.48 25.72 -17.03
CA ARG A 39 -20.43 26.22 -17.93
C ARG A 39 -19.22 25.28 -17.94
N PRO A 40 -18.47 25.17 -19.04
CA PRO A 40 -17.36 24.21 -19.11
C PRO A 40 -16.18 24.63 -18.22
N TRP A 41 -15.78 23.71 -17.34
CA TRP A 41 -14.53 23.75 -16.60
C TRP A 41 -13.58 22.64 -17.06
N ARG A 42 -12.28 22.89 -16.95
CA ARG A 42 -11.23 21.95 -17.37
C ARG A 42 -10.21 21.74 -16.25
N ALA A 43 -9.72 20.51 -16.13
CA ALA A 43 -8.60 20.19 -15.27
C ALA A 43 -7.27 20.41 -16.01
N VAL A 44 -6.34 21.10 -15.36
CA VAL A 44 -5.01 21.39 -15.90
C VAL A 44 -3.94 20.90 -14.94
N LEU A 45 -3.04 20.06 -15.42
CA LEU A 45 -1.80 19.73 -14.73
C LEU A 45 -0.67 20.60 -15.30
N VAL A 46 -0.03 21.38 -14.44
CA VAL A 46 1.15 22.17 -14.76
C VAL A 46 2.38 21.46 -14.17
N LEU A 47 3.25 20.98 -15.06
CA LEU A 47 4.54 20.40 -14.71
C LEU A 47 5.61 21.48 -14.76
N ASP A 48 6.04 21.94 -13.60
CA ASP A 48 7.05 22.99 -13.44
C ASP A 48 8.41 22.38 -13.08
N ASP A 49 9.34 22.44 -14.04
CA ASP A 49 10.69 21.90 -13.87
C ASP A 49 11.52 22.69 -12.83
N GLY A 50 11.15 23.94 -12.54
CA GLY A 50 11.74 24.73 -11.46
C GLY A 50 11.45 24.17 -10.06
N LEU A 51 10.44 23.30 -9.94
CA LEU A 51 10.10 22.63 -8.67
C LEU A 51 10.82 21.30 -8.47
N THR A 52 11.57 20.80 -9.48
CA THR A 52 12.20 19.48 -9.46
C THR A 52 13.20 19.34 -8.31
N ARG A 53 12.99 18.33 -7.46
CA ARG A 53 13.92 17.93 -6.39
C ARG A 53 14.50 16.54 -6.65
N GLN A 54 15.54 16.19 -5.89
CA GLN A 54 16.14 14.85 -5.97
C GLN A 54 15.12 13.72 -5.74
N ARG A 55 14.13 13.93 -4.87
CA ARG A 55 13.09 12.93 -4.58
C ARG A 55 12.16 12.67 -5.77
N ASP A 56 11.93 13.66 -6.64
CA ASP A 56 11.07 13.50 -7.82
C ASP A 56 11.74 12.64 -8.90
N ARG A 57 13.05 12.42 -8.78
CA ARG A 57 13.86 11.54 -9.64
C ARG A 57 14.00 10.11 -9.09
N ALA A 58 13.24 9.77 -8.04
CA ALA A 58 13.31 8.46 -7.41
C ALA A 58 11.98 7.72 -7.47
N LEU A 59 12.05 6.39 -7.48
CA LEU A 59 10.89 5.51 -7.32
C LEU A 59 10.61 5.29 -5.83
N LEU A 60 9.35 5.44 -5.45
CA LEU A 60 8.86 5.17 -4.09
C LEU A 60 8.16 3.81 -4.09
N LEU A 61 8.81 2.79 -3.53
CA LEU A 61 8.41 1.39 -3.60
C LEU A 61 8.15 0.80 -2.20
N LEU A 62 7.57 -0.40 -2.16
CA LEU A 62 7.56 -1.25 -0.96
C LEU A 62 8.40 -2.50 -1.25
N ASN A 63 9.28 -2.87 -0.32
CA ASN A 63 10.09 -4.07 -0.47
C ASN A 63 9.29 -5.36 -0.19
N ALA A 64 9.91 -6.53 -0.33
CA ALA A 64 9.31 -7.83 -0.03
C ALA A 64 8.78 -7.99 1.41
N PHE A 65 9.30 -7.23 2.37
CA PHE A 65 8.86 -7.21 3.77
C PHE A 65 7.71 -6.23 4.02
N GLY A 66 7.45 -5.33 3.06
CA GLY A 66 6.47 -4.27 3.14
C GLY A 66 7.06 -2.92 3.54
N ASP A 67 8.37 -2.78 3.76
CA ASP A 67 8.95 -1.50 4.13
C ASP A 67 9.02 -0.53 2.94
N PRO A 68 8.79 0.78 3.15
CA PRO A 68 9.00 1.78 2.12
C PRO A 68 10.48 1.92 1.78
N VAL A 69 10.79 1.85 0.49
CA VAL A 69 12.15 1.98 -0.05
C VAL A 69 12.15 3.00 -1.18
N VAL A 70 13.22 3.80 -1.22
CA VAL A 70 13.47 4.78 -2.29
C VAL A 70 14.55 4.23 -3.20
N LEU A 71 14.22 4.01 -4.47
CA LEU A 71 15.18 3.62 -5.50
C LEU A 71 15.52 4.85 -6.35
N ALA A 72 16.77 5.28 -6.30
CA ALA A 72 17.22 6.45 -7.05
C ALA A 72 17.23 6.18 -8.57
N GLY A 73 16.71 7.13 -9.34
CA GLY A 73 16.93 7.20 -10.78
C GLY A 73 18.21 8.00 -11.13
N PRO A 74 18.43 8.29 -12.41
CA PRO A 74 19.60 9.02 -12.89
C PRO A 74 19.59 10.46 -12.37
N GLY A 75 20.79 10.96 -12.06
CA GLY A 75 20.97 12.27 -11.44
C GLY A 75 20.38 13.41 -12.27
N ASN A 76 20.40 13.34 -13.60
CA ASN A 76 19.82 14.32 -14.52
C ASN A 76 18.40 13.96 -15.00
N GLY A 77 17.83 12.84 -14.54
CA GLY A 77 16.53 12.33 -14.97
C GLY A 77 16.50 11.62 -16.33
N VAL A 78 17.59 11.65 -17.11
CA VAL A 78 17.68 11.02 -18.43
C VAL A 78 18.37 9.68 -18.30
N TYR A 79 17.73 8.62 -18.80
CA TYR A 79 18.27 7.27 -18.75
C TYR A 79 19.08 6.92 -19.99
N SER A 80 20.24 6.30 -19.81
CA SER A 80 20.78 5.38 -20.82
C SER A 80 19.97 4.07 -20.87
N ALA A 81 20.16 3.27 -21.92
CA ALA A 81 19.51 1.95 -22.02
C ALA A 81 19.93 1.02 -20.87
N GLU A 82 21.21 1.04 -20.51
CA GLU A 82 21.77 0.23 -19.42
C GLU A 82 21.23 0.67 -18.06
N GLU A 83 21.20 1.98 -17.76
CA GLU A 83 20.64 2.49 -16.51
C GLU A 83 19.15 2.19 -16.39
N ARG A 84 18.39 2.30 -17.49
CA ARG A 84 16.96 1.96 -17.48
C ARG A 84 16.76 0.49 -17.14
N ALA A 85 17.51 -0.39 -17.79
CA ALA A 85 17.44 -1.84 -17.53
C ALA A 85 17.86 -2.17 -16.09
N ALA A 86 18.91 -1.52 -15.58
CA ALA A 86 19.37 -1.70 -14.20
C ALA A 86 18.32 -1.25 -13.18
N VAL A 87 17.69 -0.09 -13.38
CA VAL A 87 16.60 0.40 -12.50
C VAL A 87 15.36 -0.47 -12.60
N ALA A 88 15.01 -0.95 -13.79
CA ALA A 88 13.90 -1.89 -13.97
C ALA A 88 14.14 -3.20 -13.22
N ALA A 89 15.33 -3.79 -13.35
CA ALA A 89 15.71 -5.00 -12.61
C ALA A 89 15.73 -4.77 -11.09
N ALA A 90 16.34 -3.67 -10.63
CA ALA A 90 16.37 -3.33 -9.21
C ALA A 90 14.97 -3.11 -8.62
N ALA A 91 14.08 -2.42 -9.37
CA ALA A 91 12.70 -2.24 -8.94
C ALA A 91 11.95 -3.58 -8.84
N HIS A 92 12.16 -4.47 -9.81
CA HIS A 92 11.57 -5.81 -9.82
C HIS A 92 12.08 -6.67 -8.65
N ASP A 93 13.37 -6.64 -8.35
CA ASP A 93 13.99 -7.44 -7.30
C ASP A 93 13.65 -6.94 -5.88
N LEU A 94 13.49 -5.62 -5.71
CA LEU A 94 13.11 -5.03 -4.43
C LEU A 94 11.66 -5.35 -4.06
N MET A 95 10.75 -5.27 -5.02
CA MET A 95 9.32 -5.45 -4.79
C MET A 95 8.92 -6.92 -4.56
N PRO A 96 7.85 -7.20 -3.81
CA PRO A 96 7.25 -8.53 -3.79
C PRO A 96 6.91 -8.99 -5.22
N PRO A 97 7.14 -10.28 -5.56
CA PRO A 97 6.86 -10.77 -6.90
C PRO A 97 5.35 -10.73 -7.18
N THR A 98 4.95 -9.98 -8.20
CA THR A 98 3.58 -9.95 -8.74
C THR A 98 3.60 -10.17 -10.25
N ALA A 99 2.50 -10.67 -10.81
CA ALA A 99 2.40 -10.89 -12.26
C ALA A 99 2.41 -9.55 -13.02
N GLU A 100 1.93 -8.49 -12.38
CA GLU A 100 1.81 -7.15 -12.97
C GLU A 100 3.13 -6.36 -12.95
N ALA A 101 4.05 -6.65 -12.02
CA ALA A 101 5.22 -5.79 -11.76
C ALA A 101 6.06 -5.49 -13.00
N ALA A 102 6.48 -6.51 -13.74
CA ALA A 102 7.33 -6.34 -14.92
C ALA A 102 6.67 -5.45 -15.99
N ALA A 103 5.40 -5.72 -16.31
CA ALA A 103 4.66 -4.95 -17.31
C ALA A 103 4.43 -3.49 -16.88
N VAL A 104 4.15 -3.27 -15.59
CA VAL A 104 3.97 -1.92 -15.03
C VAL A 104 5.29 -1.13 -15.02
N ILE A 105 6.40 -1.76 -14.65
CA ILE A 105 7.74 -1.15 -14.66
C ILE A 105 8.08 -0.69 -16.08
N GLU A 106 7.92 -1.58 -17.07
CA GLU A 106 8.20 -1.26 -18.47
C GLU A 106 7.30 -0.13 -19.00
N ARG A 107 6.02 -0.13 -18.64
CA ARG A 107 5.04 0.89 -19.06
C ARG A 107 5.34 2.27 -18.47
N LEU A 108 5.75 2.35 -17.21
CA LEU A 108 5.86 3.63 -16.48
C LEU A 108 7.26 4.24 -16.50
N LEU A 109 8.31 3.44 -16.72
CA LEU A 109 9.65 3.99 -16.87
C LEU A 109 9.81 4.69 -18.22
N PRO A 110 10.41 5.89 -18.25
CA PRO A 110 10.64 6.62 -19.49
C PRO A 110 11.55 5.82 -20.44
N ALA A 111 11.39 6.06 -21.74
CA ALA A 111 12.29 5.50 -22.74
C ALA A 111 13.73 6.05 -22.56
N PRO A 112 14.77 5.29 -22.93
CA PRO A 112 16.14 5.79 -22.91
C PRO A 112 16.28 7.07 -23.74
N GLY A 113 17.00 8.06 -23.21
CA GLY A 113 17.23 9.37 -23.84
C GLY A 113 16.04 10.34 -23.80
N ALA A 114 14.90 9.97 -23.23
CA ALA A 114 13.74 10.86 -23.15
C ALA A 114 14.00 12.06 -22.21
N ASP A 115 13.57 13.25 -22.64
CA ASP A 115 13.55 14.45 -21.78
C ASP A 115 12.60 14.21 -20.59
N PRO A 116 13.01 14.43 -19.33
CA PRO A 116 12.22 14.05 -18.16
C PRO A 116 10.87 14.77 -18.09
N VAL A 117 10.86 16.05 -18.48
CA VAL A 117 9.64 16.88 -18.49
C VAL A 117 8.66 16.37 -19.54
N ALA A 118 9.14 16.14 -20.77
CA ALA A 118 8.32 15.61 -21.85
C ALA A 118 7.78 14.20 -21.51
N ALA A 119 8.62 13.31 -20.97
CA ALA A 119 8.22 11.96 -20.59
C ALA A 119 7.14 11.96 -19.49
N ALA A 120 7.27 12.83 -18.47
CA ALA A 120 6.24 12.99 -17.45
C ALA A 120 4.93 13.54 -18.05
N ALA A 121 5.02 14.52 -18.95
CA ALA A 121 3.83 15.09 -19.59
C ALA A 121 3.09 14.05 -20.44
N ASP A 122 3.82 13.26 -21.23
CA ASP A 122 3.25 12.22 -22.08
C ASP A 122 2.63 11.08 -21.26
N LEU A 123 3.25 10.71 -20.14
CA LEU A 123 2.66 9.77 -19.18
C LEU A 123 1.29 10.27 -18.69
N TRP A 124 1.21 11.50 -18.18
CA TRP A 124 -0.05 12.03 -17.65
C TRP A 124 -1.12 12.19 -18.72
N ARG A 125 -0.74 12.62 -19.93
CA ARG A 125 -1.65 12.66 -21.08
C ARG A 125 -2.17 11.28 -21.44
N ALA A 126 -1.33 10.23 -21.37
CA ALA A 126 -1.74 8.87 -21.66
C ALA A 126 -2.71 8.32 -20.59
N LEU A 127 -2.42 8.56 -19.30
CA LEU A 127 -3.22 8.04 -18.18
C LEU A 127 -4.64 8.64 -18.09
N LEU A 128 -4.81 9.91 -18.49
CA LEU A 128 -6.07 10.64 -18.29
C LEU A 128 -6.56 11.32 -19.56
N ARG A 129 -6.19 10.78 -20.74
CA ARG A 129 -6.64 11.28 -22.05
C ARG A 129 -8.16 11.41 -22.11
N ASP A 130 -8.86 10.34 -21.75
CA ASP A 130 -10.32 10.24 -21.87
C ASP A 130 -11.05 11.09 -20.82
N ALA A 131 -10.34 11.51 -19.77
CA ALA A 131 -10.84 12.44 -18.77
C ALA A 131 -10.68 13.92 -19.16
N GLY A 132 -10.07 14.21 -20.33
CA GLY A 132 -9.87 15.57 -20.81
C GLY A 132 -8.82 16.38 -20.03
N LEU A 133 -7.88 15.70 -19.35
CA LEU A 133 -6.79 16.37 -18.64
C LEU A 133 -5.90 17.15 -19.62
N HIS A 134 -5.72 18.44 -19.37
CA HIS A 134 -4.76 19.24 -20.11
C HIS A 134 -3.42 19.30 -19.36
N VAL A 135 -2.31 19.00 -20.04
CA VAL A 135 -0.98 19.01 -19.43
C VAL A 135 -0.12 20.10 -20.05
N ARG A 136 0.28 21.07 -19.22
CA ARG A 136 1.21 22.16 -19.54
C ARG A 136 2.56 21.90 -18.87
N THR A 137 3.63 22.32 -19.52
CA THR A 137 5.01 22.21 -19.00
C THR A 137 5.62 23.59 -18.91
N LEU A 138 6.32 23.90 -17.82
CA LEU A 138 7.05 25.14 -17.63
C LEU A 138 8.54 24.84 -17.49
N ARG A 139 9.36 25.58 -18.22
CA ARG A 139 10.82 25.54 -18.05
C ARG A 139 11.25 26.46 -16.89
N PRO A 140 12.45 26.25 -16.32
CA PRO A 140 12.92 27.08 -15.21
C PRO A 140 12.92 28.58 -15.57
N GLY A 141 12.23 29.39 -14.78
CA GLY A 141 12.12 30.84 -14.97
C GLY A 141 11.05 31.30 -15.97
N GLU A 142 10.30 30.38 -16.57
CA GLU A 142 9.13 30.69 -17.38
C GLU A 142 7.95 31.09 -16.47
N ALA A 143 7.22 32.15 -16.82
CA ALA A 143 6.00 32.50 -16.10
C ALA A 143 4.94 31.41 -16.32
N ALA A 144 4.21 31.03 -15.27
CA ALA A 144 3.14 30.05 -15.32
C ALA A 144 1.95 30.52 -16.19
N GLY A 145 1.93 31.79 -16.57
CA GLY A 145 1.00 32.39 -17.51
C GLY A 145 -0.30 32.81 -16.84
N GLU A 146 -1.40 32.78 -17.60
CA GLU A 146 -2.72 33.16 -17.10
C GLU A 146 -3.12 32.32 -15.88
N ALA A 147 -3.55 33.00 -14.82
CA ALA A 147 -3.96 32.38 -13.58
C ALA A 147 -5.24 31.55 -13.78
N PRO A 148 -5.29 30.31 -13.27
CA PRO A 148 -6.51 29.50 -13.32
C PRO A 148 -7.57 30.10 -12.40
N ALA A 149 -8.82 29.66 -12.56
CA ALA A 149 -9.88 30.09 -11.67
C ALA A 149 -9.74 29.47 -10.27
N ALA A 150 -9.22 28.24 -10.19
CA ALA A 150 -8.95 27.55 -8.94
C ALA A 150 -7.66 26.71 -9.02
N VAL A 151 -7.03 26.44 -7.88
CA VAL A 151 -5.84 25.58 -7.76
C VAL A 151 -5.96 24.61 -6.58
N ILE A 152 -5.58 23.36 -6.79
CA ILE A 152 -5.51 22.34 -5.73
C ILE A 152 -4.15 22.42 -5.03
N GLY A 153 -4.16 22.79 -3.75
CA GLY A 153 -2.94 22.97 -2.96
C GLY A 153 -2.30 24.34 -3.12
N ASP A 154 -0.97 24.35 -3.23
CA ASP A 154 -0.20 25.60 -3.27
C ASP A 154 -0.26 26.23 -4.66
N ALA A 155 -0.44 27.56 -4.66
CA ALA A 155 -0.45 28.38 -5.87
C ALA A 155 0.91 29.06 -6.06
N PRO A 156 1.45 29.16 -7.28
CA PRO A 156 2.50 30.12 -7.62
C PRO A 156 2.14 31.53 -7.13
N ALA A 157 3.15 32.29 -6.68
CA ALA A 157 2.94 33.62 -6.12
C ALA A 157 2.30 34.61 -7.11
N GLU A 158 2.62 34.45 -8.40
CA GLU A 158 2.07 35.22 -9.52
C GLU A 158 0.56 35.00 -9.75
N TRP A 159 0.00 33.88 -9.29
CA TRP A 159 -1.44 33.58 -9.37
C TRP A 159 -2.22 34.16 -8.19
N SER A 160 -1.91 35.41 -7.83
CA SER A 160 -2.65 36.15 -6.81
C SER A 160 -4.14 36.25 -7.19
N GLY A 161 -5.03 35.96 -6.24
CA GLY A 161 -6.48 35.98 -6.48
C GLY A 161 -7.09 34.66 -6.98
N THR A 162 -6.27 33.63 -7.28
CA THR A 162 -6.78 32.28 -7.59
C THR A 162 -7.40 31.63 -6.35
N GLU A 163 -8.58 31.02 -6.50
CA GLU A 163 -9.22 30.27 -5.42
C GLU A 163 -8.37 29.04 -5.05
N ARG A 164 -8.03 28.90 -3.76
CA ARG A 164 -7.29 27.74 -3.27
C ARG A 164 -8.25 26.67 -2.76
N VAL A 165 -8.19 25.51 -3.38
CA VAL A 165 -8.93 24.32 -2.97
C VAL A 165 -7.99 23.43 -2.16
N ALA A 166 -8.38 23.09 -0.94
CA ALA A 166 -7.57 22.24 -0.07
C ALA A 166 -7.38 20.84 -0.70
N PRO A 167 -6.16 20.30 -0.73
CA PRO A 167 -5.92 18.94 -1.19
C PRO A 167 -6.55 17.95 -0.22
N ARG A 168 -7.20 16.91 -0.75
CA ARG A 168 -7.81 15.84 0.04
C ARG A 168 -6.86 14.65 0.10
N GLU A 169 -6.64 14.13 1.30
CA GLU A 169 -5.88 12.89 1.46
C GLU A 169 -6.72 11.70 0.98
N ALA A 170 -6.12 10.82 0.17
CA ALA A 170 -6.75 9.56 -0.21
C ALA A 170 -5.85 8.36 0.11
N THR A 171 -6.48 7.24 0.49
CA THR A 171 -5.80 5.96 0.69
C THR A 171 -6.38 4.91 -0.23
N TRP A 172 -5.49 4.28 -0.99
CA TRP A 172 -5.79 3.24 -1.96
C TRP A 172 -5.63 1.85 -1.33
N PHE A 173 -6.68 1.04 -1.44
CA PHE A 173 -6.76 -0.33 -0.96
C PHE A 173 -6.69 -1.29 -2.13
N ALA A 174 -5.75 -2.22 -2.07
CA ALA A 174 -5.72 -3.37 -2.95
C ALA A 174 -6.80 -4.38 -2.54
N PRO A 175 -7.32 -5.20 -3.47
CA PRO A 175 -8.28 -6.27 -3.13
C PRO A 175 -7.78 -7.20 -2.01
N ARG A 176 -6.47 -7.51 -2.02
CA ARG A 176 -5.83 -8.33 -0.97
C ARG A 176 -5.78 -7.65 0.40
N HIS A 177 -5.71 -6.31 0.46
CA HIS A 177 -5.74 -5.57 1.72
C HIS A 177 -7.12 -5.69 2.36
N LEU A 178 -8.17 -5.50 1.55
CA LEU A 178 -9.56 -5.66 1.98
C LEU A 178 -9.86 -7.11 2.37
N GLN A 179 -9.40 -8.08 1.60
CA GLN A 179 -9.55 -9.50 1.93
C GLN A 179 -8.89 -9.85 3.28
N LEU A 180 -7.68 -9.36 3.52
CA LEU A 180 -6.97 -9.59 4.78
C LEU A 180 -7.73 -8.94 5.95
N LEU A 181 -8.20 -7.71 5.81
CA LEU A 181 -9.01 -7.04 6.82
C LEU A 181 -10.30 -7.80 7.15
N ARG A 182 -11.01 -8.30 6.13
CA ARG A 182 -12.20 -9.16 6.31
C ARG A 182 -11.87 -10.45 7.05
N GLN A 183 -10.76 -11.13 6.69
CA GLN A 183 -10.28 -12.33 7.38
C GLN A 183 -9.98 -12.07 8.87
N LEU A 184 -9.50 -10.86 9.17
CA LEU A 184 -9.21 -10.41 10.53
C LEU A 184 -10.42 -9.83 11.26
N GLN A 185 -11.58 -9.71 10.58
CA GLN A 185 -12.79 -9.04 11.08
C GLN A 185 -12.53 -7.60 11.54
N LEU A 186 -11.66 -6.89 10.82
CA LEU A 186 -11.29 -5.51 11.12
C LEU A 186 -11.85 -4.55 10.06
N PRO A 187 -12.35 -3.38 10.45
CA PRO A 187 -12.71 -2.34 9.50
C PRO A 187 -11.46 -1.69 8.88
N PRO A 188 -11.55 -1.06 7.69
CA PRO A 188 -10.45 -0.30 7.09
C PRO A 188 -9.82 0.74 8.02
N SER A 189 -10.63 1.38 8.87
CA SER A 189 -10.16 2.37 9.85
C SER A 189 -9.12 1.80 10.83
N ALA A 190 -9.17 0.50 11.13
CA ALA A 190 -8.19 -0.15 12.01
C ALA A 190 -6.78 -0.19 11.40
N ALA A 191 -6.66 -0.38 10.08
CA ALA A 191 -5.37 -0.31 9.40
C ALA A 191 -4.84 1.13 9.28
N LEU A 192 -5.73 2.13 9.27
CA LEU A 192 -5.35 3.54 9.17
C LEU A 192 -4.93 4.17 10.50
N ALA A 193 -5.23 3.50 11.62
CA ALA A 193 -4.85 3.89 12.98
C ALA A 193 -3.36 3.64 13.28
N GLY A 194 -2.62 3.05 12.35
CA GLY A 194 -1.20 2.75 12.49
C GLY A 194 -0.92 1.32 12.95
N GLU A 195 0.34 0.91 12.83
CA GLU A 195 0.73 -0.49 12.98
C GLU A 195 0.46 -1.04 14.38
N THR A 196 0.76 -0.26 15.42
CA THR A 196 0.57 -0.66 16.82
C THR A 196 -0.91 -0.93 17.12
N MET A 197 -1.79 -0.03 16.69
CA MET A 197 -3.24 -0.19 16.89
C MET A 197 -3.80 -1.36 16.08
N LEU A 198 -3.35 -1.53 14.83
CA LEU A 198 -3.72 -2.66 13.99
C LEU A 198 -3.31 -3.99 14.63
N ARG A 199 -2.09 -4.09 15.15
CA ARG A 199 -1.60 -5.30 15.84
C ARG A 199 -2.41 -5.59 17.10
N ALA A 200 -2.73 -4.57 17.89
CA ALA A 200 -3.56 -4.73 19.09
C ALA A 200 -4.97 -5.23 18.73
N ALA A 201 -5.64 -4.58 17.76
CA ALA A 201 -6.96 -4.97 17.29
C ALA A 201 -6.98 -6.36 16.64
N ALA A 202 -5.89 -6.72 15.97
CA ALA A 202 -5.72 -8.04 15.36
C ALA A 202 -5.21 -9.09 16.34
N THR A 203 -4.94 -8.81 17.62
CA THR A 203 -4.49 -9.85 18.56
C THR A 203 -5.71 -10.54 19.17
N PRO A 204 -5.95 -11.85 18.93
CA PRO A 204 -7.00 -12.56 19.64
C PRO A 204 -6.70 -12.56 21.14
N ALA A 205 -7.74 -12.37 21.96
CA ALA A 205 -7.61 -12.33 23.42
C ALA A 205 -7.02 -13.62 24.02
N GLU A 206 -7.07 -14.76 23.32
CA GLU A 206 -6.58 -16.04 23.85
C GLU A 206 -5.62 -16.76 22.91
N GLY A 207 -4.43 -17.05 23.44
CA GLY A 207 -3.44 -17.88 22.79
C GLY A 207 -3.92 -19.32 22.64
N GLY A 208 -4.42 -19.64 21.45
CA GLY A 208 -4.57 -20.99 20.90
C GLY A 208 -5.23 -22.00 21.83
N ALA A 209 -6.57 -22.05 21.83
CA ALA A 209 -7.36 -23.07 22.52
C ALA A 209 -6.79 -24.50 22.35
N VAL A 210 -6.22 -24.81 21.18
CA VAL A 210 -5.53 -26.08 20.91
C VAL A 210 -4.32 -26.33 21.81
N LEU A 211 -3.47 -25.33 22.06
CA LEU A 211 -2.30 -25.48 22.94
C LEU A 211 -2.75 -25.62 24.41
N GLN A 212 -3.77 -24.88 24.82
CA GLN A 212 -4.34 -25.03 26.16
C GLN A 212 -4.96 -26.42 26.35
N GLN A 213 -5.78 -26.88 25.40
CA GLN A 213 -6.35 -28.23 25.40
C GLN A 213 -5.26 -29.31 25.42
N ALA A 214 -4.19 -29.14 24.64
CA ALA A 214 -3.06 -30.06 24.62
C ALA A 214 -2.34 -30.14 25.98
N ARG A 215 -2.16 -29.00 26.66
CA ARG A 215 -1.59 -28.95 28.02
C ARG A 215 -2.52 -29.60 29.04
N SER A 216 -3.83 -29.37 28.96
CA SER A 216 -4.81 -30.04 29.83
C SER A 216 -4.83 -31.56 29.61
N LEU A 217 -4.81 -32.01 28.36
CA LEU A 217 -4.72 -33.43 28.02
C LEU A 217 -3.42 -34.07 28.53
N ALA A 218 -2.29 -33.36 28.42
CA ALA A 218 -1.01 -33.82 28.94
C ALA A 218 -1.05 -34.07 30.45
N ALA A 219 -1.63 -33.13 31.21
CA ALA A 219 -1.78 -33.24 32.65
C ALA A 219 -2.73 -34.40 33.03
N GLU A 220 -3.82 -34.58 32.29
CA GLU A 220 -4.78 -35.68 32.51
C GLU A 220 -4.15 -37.05 32.22
N LEU A 221 -3.40 -37.18 31.12
CA LEU A 221 -2.69 -38.41 30.77
C LEU A 221 -1.65 -38.78 31.83
N ASP A 222 -0.88 -37.82 32.34
CA ASP A 222 0.12 -38.10 33.37
C ASP A 222 -0.53 -38.56 34.69
N ARG A 223 -1.68 -37.97 35.05
CA ARG A 223 -2.46 -38.39 36.22
C ARG A 223 -2.96 -39.83 36.08
N ARG A 224 -3.55 -40.18 34.93
CA ARG A 224 -4.07 -41.53 34.67
C ARG A 224 -2.96 -42.59 34.62
N LEU A 225 -1.81 -42.26 34.03
CA LEU A 225 -0.66 -43.16 34.01
C LEU A 225 -0.07 -43.35 35.40
N GLY A 226 -0.06 -42.31 36.24
CA GLY A 226 0.32 -42.43 37.65
C GLY A 226 -0.63 -43.33 38.45
N ALA A 227 -1.94 -43.20 38.25
CA ALA A 227 -2.94 -44.06 38.89
C ALA A 227 -2.81 -45.53 38.42
N LEU A 228 -2.56 -45.77 37.14
CA LEU A 228 -2.31 -47.11 36.59
C LEU A 228 -1.04 -47.72 37.19
N GLU A 229 0.04 -46.94 37.33
CA GLU A 229 1.29 -47.41 37.93
C GLU A 229 1.10 -47.80 39.41
N ALA A 230 0.28 -47.06 40.16
CA ALA A 230 -0.08 -47.41 41.54
C ALA A 230 -0.90 -48.72 41.60
N ALA A 231 -1.90 -48.89 40.74
CA ALA A 231 -2.69 -50.12 40.68
C ALA A 231 -1.84 -51.35 40.30
N VAL A 232 -0.91 -51.19 39.36
CA VAL A 232 0.04 -52.25 38.97
C VAL A 232 0.97 -52.64 40.12
N ALA A 233 1.42 -51.66 40.92
CA ALA A 233 2.26 -51.94 42.09
C ALA A 233 1.55 -52.77 43.16
N GLU A 234 0.23 -52.64 43.27
CA GLU A 234 -0.61 -53.36 44.24
C GLU A 234 -1.02 -54.75 43.75
N ASP A 235 -1.40 -54.90 42.47
CA ASP A 235 -2.02 -56.13 41.94
C ASP A 235 -1.00 -57.09 41.27
N ASP A 236 -0.11 -56.57 40.41
CA ASP A 236 0.90 -57.38 39.72
C ASP A 236 2.24 -56.61 39.56
N PRO A 237 3.12 -56.67 40.57
CA PRO A 237 4.41 -55.97 40.56
C PRO A 237 5.32 -56.37 39.39
N SER A 238 5.10 -57.53 38.75
CA SER A 238 5.91 -57.98 37.61
C SER A 238 5.74 -57.07 36.38
N LEU A 239 4.63 -56.32 36.31
CA LEU A 239 4.32 -55.41 35.21
C LEU A 239 4.87 -53.99 35.40
N LEU A 240 5.50 -53.67 36.54
CA LEU A 240 6.04 -52.33 36.84
C LEU A 240 7.02 -51.83 35.76
N GLY A 241 7.89 -52.69 35.26
CA GLY A 241 8.84 -52.34 34.19
C GLY A 241 8.15 -51.94 32.89
N THR A 242 7.05 -52.63 32.55
CA THR A 242 6.22 -52.35 31.37
C THR A 242 5.42 -51.06 31.55
N GLY A 243 4.82 -50.85 32.73
CA GLY A 243 4.12 -49.61 33.08
C GLY A 243 5.02 -48.37 33.03
N ALA A 244 6.21 -48.45 33.61
CA ALA A 244 7.20 -47.37 33.56
C ALA A 244 7.69 -47.08 32.12
N ARG A 245 7.74 -48.10 31.25
CA ARG A 245 8.04 -47.91 29.82
C ARG A 245 6.90 -47.19 29.10
N LEU A 246 5.65 -47.60 29.32
CA LEU A 246 4.45 -46.95 28.78
C LEU A 246 4.39 -45.48 29.19
N ARG A 247 4.58 -45.18 30.48
CA ARG A 247 4.57 -43.79 30.99
C ARG A 247 5.63 -42.92 30.33
N ARG A 248 6.86 -43.44 30.16
CA ARG A 248 7.95 -42.73 29.47
C ARG A 248 7.63 -42.46 28.00
N GLN A 249 7.11 -43.45 27.29
CA GLN A 249 6.75 -43.31 25.87
C GLN A 249 5.63 -42.28 25.68
N THR A 250 4.57 -42.33 26.50
CA THR A 250 3.48 -41.36 26.43
C THR A 250 3.95 -39.94 26.75
N ARG A 251 4.78 -39.76 27.78
CA ARG A 251 5.39 -38.46 28.10
C ARG A 251 6.25 -37.93 26.94
N ALA A 252 7.04 -38.80 26.30
CA ALA A 252 7.85 -38.41 25.16
C ALA A 252 7.00 -37.95 23.96
N ALA A 253 5.94 -38.70 23.63
CA ALA A 253 5.03 -38.35 22.54
C ALA A 253 4.26 -37.05 22.80
N VAL A 254 3.74 -36.88 24.02
CA VAL A 254 3.04 -35.65 24.44
C VAL A 254 4.00 -34.45 24.42
N LYS A 255 5.24 -34.62 24.90
CA LYS A 255 6.26 -33.56 24.86
C LYS A 255 6.59 -33.15 23.42
N ASP A 256 6.78 -34.11 22.52
CA ASP A 256 7.04 -33.80 21.10
C ASP A 256 5.86 -33.05 20.46
N PHE A 257 4.62 -33.50 20.72
CA PHE A 257 3.43 -32.80 20.25
C PHE A 257 3.37 -31.35 20.77
N LEU A 258 3.58 -31.12 22.07
CA LEU A 258 3.58 -29.79 22.67
C LEU A 258 4.66 -28.89 22.06
N LEU A 259 5.88 -29.40 21.87
CA LEU A 259 6.97 -28.66 21.21
C LEU A 259 6.60 -28.24 19.78
N ARG A 260 5.98 -29.15 19.01
CA ARG A 260 5.49 -28.85 17.66
C ARG A 260 4.35 -27.85 17.66
N ALA A 261 3.40 -27.98 18.59
CA ALA A 261 2.28 -27.05 18.74
C ALA A 261 2.77 -25.64 19.11
N GLU A 262 3.74 -25.53 20.02
CA GLU A 262 4.38 -24.26 20.38
C GLU A 262 5.17 -23.65 19.23
N ARG A 263 5.92 -24.47 18.47
CA ARG A 263 6.61 -24.00 17.26
C ARG A 263 5.62 -23.50 16.22
N ASN A 264 4.52 -24.22 16.01
CA ASN A 264 3.46 -23.81 15.09
C ASN A 264 2.79 -22.51 15.54
N ALA A 265 2.47 -22.37 16.83
CA ALA A 265 1.92 -21.14 17.40
C ALA A 265 2.88 -19.95 17.23
N ARG A 266 4.17 -20.13 17.49
CA ARG A 266 5.21 -19.11 17.24
C ARG A 266 5.31 -18.73 15.77
N ASN A 267 5.36 -19.72 14.86
CA ASN A 267 5.42 -19.47 13.43
C ASN A 267 4.18 -18.74 12.91
N ARG A 268 2.98 -19.14 13.36
CA ARG A 268 1.71 -18.47 13.03
C ARG A 268 1.70 -17.02 13.52
N ARG A 269 2.20 -16.75 14.73
CA ARG A 269 2.37 -15.39 15.24
C ARG A 269 3.34 -14.59 14.38
N GLY A 270 4.46 -15.17 13.97
CA GLY A 270 5.42 -14.53 13.07
C GLY A 270 4.82 -14.19 11.70
N ILE A 271 4.17 -15.16 11.05
CA ILE A 271 3.51 -14.95 9.75
C ILE A 271 2.40 -13.90 9.87
N ARG A 272 1.57 -13.97 10.91
CA ARG A 272 0.52 -12.97 11.17
C ARG A 272 1.14 -11.59 11.40
N GLY A 273 2.19 -11.51 12.22
CA GLY A 273 2.91 -10.26 12.50
C GLY A 273 3.47 -9.63 11.23
N ALA A 274 4.12 -10.43 10.37
CA ALA A 274 4.61 -9.97 9.08
C ALA A 274 3.48 -9.51 8.14
N ARG A 275 2.36 -10.24 8.08
CA ARG A 275 1.20 -9.84 7.26
C ARG A 275 0.55 -8.54 7.77
N LEU A 276 0.47 -8.36 9.09
CA LEU A 276 -0.05 -7.14 9.71
C LEU A 276 0.90 -5.96 9.49
N HIS A 277 2.21 -6.19 9.61
CA HIS A 277 3.23 -5.19 9.30
C HIS A 277 3.16 -4.74 7.84
N ALA A 278 3.18 -5.68 6.89
CA ALA A 278 3.06 -5.36 5.46
C ALA A 278 1.75 -4.63 5.14
N LEU A 279 0.63 -4.99 5.79
CA LEU A 279 -0.63 -4.27 5.65
C LEU A 279 -0.55 -2.84 6.19
N ALA A 280 0.05 -2.66 7.37
CA ALA A 280 0.26 -1.34 7.97
C ALA A 280 1.14 -0.47 7.08
N GLN A 281 2.29 -0.96 6.65
CA GLN A 281 3.19 -0.20 5.80
C GLN A 281 2.60 0.08 4.41
N ALA A 282 1.75 -0.80 3.87
CA ALA A 282 1.07 -0.54 2.60
C ALA A 282 0.01 0.57 2.68
N LEU A 283 -0.66 0.75 3.83
CA LEU A 283 -1.77 1.70 4.00
C LEU A 283 -1.38 2.97 4.79
N ARG A 284 -0.37 2.86 5.63
CA ARG A 284 0.20 3.85 6.54
C ARG A 284 1.71 3.61 6.69
N PRO A 285 2.49 3.74 5.60
CA PRO A 285 3.95 3.61 5.65
C PRO A 285 4.53 4.55 6.69
N LEU A 286 5.34 4.02 7.61
CA LEU A 286 5.94 4.75 8.73
C LEU A 286 4.89 5.53 9.57
N ASP A 287 3.67 5.00 9.68
CA ASP A 287 2.50 5.63 10.31
C ASP A 287 2.12 7.00 9.71
N GLN A 288 2.54 7.28 8.47
CA GLN A 288 2.29 8.53 7.75
C GLN A 288 1.27 8.36 6.61
N ALA A 289 0.96 9.45 5.89
CA ALA A 289 0.06 9.39 4.74
C ALA A 289 0.65 8.49 3.64
N GLN A 290 -0.18 7.57 3.12
CA GLN A 290 0.20 6.65 2.05
C GLN A 290 0.69 7.41 0.82
N GLU A 291 0.01 8.50 0.49
CA GLU A 291 0.20 9.24 -0.74
C GLU A 291 1.58 9.91 -0.87
N ASP A 292 2.30 10.09 0.24
CA ASP A 292 3.64 10.68 0.27
C ASP A 292 4.78 9.66 0.16
N HIS A 293 4.52 8.39 0.48
CA HIS A 293 5.56 7.37 0.66
C HIS A 293 5.46 6.22 -0.35
N ILE A 294 4.36 6.15 -1.11
CA ILE A 294 4.14 5.14 -2.14
C ILE A 294 3.99 5.84 -3.49
N GLY A 295 4.73 5.35 -4.48
CA GLY A 295 4.68 5.86 -5.84
C GLY A 295 3.58 5.23 -6.68
N LEU A 296 3.22 5.89 -7.78
CA LEU A 296 2.25 5.38 -8.75
C LEU A 296 2.64 3.98 -9.26
N LEU A 297 3.93 3.77 -9.56
CA LEU A 297 4.46 2.47 -9.99
C LEU A 297 4.18 1.38 -8.95
N CYS A 298 4.47 1.66 -7.68
CA CYS A 298 4.21 0.72 -6.59
C CYS A 298 2.72 0.40 -6.46
N ALA A 299 1.85 1.42 -6.57
CA ALA A 299 0.40 1.21 -6.51
C ALA A 299 -0.11 0.35 -7.68
N ALA A 300 0.37 0.59 -8.90
CA ALA A 300 0.01 -0.21 -10.07
C ALA A 300 0.55 -1.65 -9.96
N ALA A 301 1.83 -1.82 -9.63
CA ALA A 301 2.49 -3.13 -9.57
C ALA A 301 2.01 -3.99 -8.40
N LEU A 302 1.85 -3.39 -7.22
CA LEU A 302 1.53 -4.12 -6.00
C LEU A 302 0.04 -4.04 -5.68
N PHE A 303 -0.61 -2.89 -5.80
CA PHE A 303 -1.99 -2.74 -5.34
C PHE A 303 -3.02 -3.10 -6.41
N ARG A 304 -2.54 -3.39 -7.63
CA ARG A 304 -3.34 -3.64 -8.83
C ARG A 304 -4.21 -2.42 -9.17
N LEU A 305 -3.63 -1.22 -9.00
CA LEU A 305 -4.26 0.01 -9.47
C LEU A 305 -4.34 -0.04 -10.99
N ASP A 306 -5.56 -0.12 -11.51
CA ASP A 306 -5.81 -0.17 -12.94
C ASP A 306 -5.63 1.22 -13.56
N LEU A 307 -4.47 1.41 -14.19
CA LEU A 307 -4.07 2.67 -14.82
C LEU A 307 -4.99 3.08 -15.98
N ASP A 308 -5.62 2.12 -16.65
CA ASP A 308 -6.50 2.38 -17.80
C ASP A 308 -7.92 2.75 -17.35
N ARG A 309 -8.27 2.44 -16.10
CA ARG A 309 -9.59 2.76 -15.52
C ARG A 309 -9.58 3.94 -14.56
N LEU A 310 -8.45 4.65 -14.39
CA LEU A 310 -8.36 5.84 -13.53
C LEU A 310 -9.51 6.86 -13.71
N PRO A 311 -10.01 7.14 -14.94
CA PRO A 311 -11.16 8.04 -15.11
C PRO A 311 -12.42 7.61 -14.33
N ALA A 312 -12.62 6.31 -14.08
CA ALA A 312 -13.76 5.81 -13.31
C ALA A 312 -13.70 6.22 -11.82
N ALA A 313 -12.54 6.68 -11.32
CA ALA A 313 -12.44 7.23 -9.97
C ALA A 313 -13.01 8.66 -9.88
N ILE A 314 -13.02 9.43 -10.98
CA ILE A 314 -13.35 10.88 -10.99
C ILE A 314 -14.71 11.19 -10.34
N PRO A 315 -15.80 10.45 -10.61
CA PRO A 315 -17.08 10.72 -9.94
C PRO A 315 -17.00 10.68 -8.42
N ARG A 316 -16.20 9.76 -7.85
CA ARG A 316 -15.98 9.66 -6.40
C ARG A 316 -15.29 10.91 -5.86
N TRP A 317 -14.36 11.50 -6.61
CA TRP A 317 -13.71 12.75 -6.25
C TRP A 317 -14.66 13.95 -6.34
N ALA A 318 -15.55 13.97 -7.33
CA ALA A 318 -16.53 15.04 -7.53
C ALA A 318 -17.54 15.14 -6.37
N VAL A 319 -18.04 14.00 -5.87
CA VAL A 319 -19.06 13.98 -4.80
C VAL A 319 -18.49 13.80 -3.40
N ALA A 320 -17.19 13.51 -3.26
CA ALA A 320 -16.59 13.29 -1.96
C ALA A 320 -16.75 14.54 -1.06
N PRO A 321 -16.98 14.36 0.24
CA PRO A 321 -17.01 15.48 1.17
C PRO A 321 -15.67 16.24 1.13
N ARG A 322 -15.75 17.57 1.29
CA ARG A 322 -14.58 18.45 1.32
C ARG A 322 -13.69 18.24 2.56
N THR A 323 -14.21 17.52 3.55
CA THR A 323 -13.55 17.20 4.81
C THR A 323 -13.40 15.69 4.96
N GLY A 324 -12.27 15.28 5.56
CA GLY A 324 -11.96 13.86 5.80
C GLY A 324 -11.07 13.22 4.74
N ARG A 325 -10.87 11.91 4.90
CA ARG A 325 -10.02 11.08 4.04
C ARG A 325 -10.87 10.26 3.09
N LEU A 326 -10.45 10.18 1.83
CA LEU A 326 -11.09 9.33 0.83
C LEU A 326 -10.51 7.92 0.86
N LEU A 327 -11.37 6.90 0.90
CA LEU A 327 -10.96 5.49 0.82
C LEU A 327 -11.31 4.97 -0.57
N LEU A 328 -10.31 4.48 -1.31
CA LEU A 328 -10.47 4.07 -2.71
C LEU A 328 -10.03 2.62 -2.90
N ALA A 329 -10.81 1.82 -3.64
CA ALA A 329 -10.39 0.51 -4.10
C ALA A 329 -9.62 0.62 -5.42
N CYS A 330 -8.52 -0.12 -5.54
CA CYS A 330 -7.65 -0.11 -6.73
C CYS A 330 -8.28 -0.80 -7.96
N ASP A 331 -9.19 -1.76 -7.75
CA ASP A 331 -9.96 -2.40 -8.82
C ASP A 331 -11.15 -1.55 -9.31
N LEU A 332 -11.37 -0.41 -8.65
CA LEU A 332 -12.44 0.55 -8.91
C LEU A 332 -13.83 -0.10 -8.93
N THR A 333 -13.98 -1.22 -8.21
CA THR A 333 -15.27 -1.79 -7.86
C THR A 333 -15.85 -1.03 -6.66
N ASP A 334 -17.17 -1.09 -6.47
CA ASP A 334 -17.81 -0.45 -5.32
C ASP A 334 -17.40 -1.14 -4.01
N MET A 335 -16.87 -0.35 -3.07
CA MET A 335 -16.56 -0.78 -1.71
C MET A 335 -17.75 -0.59 -0.78
#